data_AF-A0A171A762-F1
#
_entry.id   AF-A0A171A762-F1
#
_cell.length_a   1.000
_cell.length_b   1.000
_cell.length_c   1.000
_cell.angle_alpha   90.00
_cell.angle_beta   90.00
_cell.angle_gamma   90.00
#
_symmetry.space_group_name_H-M   'P 1'
#
loop_
_entity.id
_entity.type
_entity.pdbx_description
1 polymer ?
#
loop_
_entity_poly.entity_id
_entity_poly.type
_entity_poly.pdbx_seq_one_letter_code
_entity_poly.pdbx_strand_id
1 'polypeptide(L)'
;MIENLTKNFGFVMGIEFRESSMLIAPKTQASALKGQVYNLNVGLSGLTNADAKEKEGKTYALFIGDTVVVNEGAPASVLTQSRKKMKNIGIFLKDGEEDEDEEEKEK
;
A
#
# COMPACT_ATOMS: atom_id res chain seq x y z
N MET A 1 -5.10 19.50 4.88
CA MET A 1 -4.68 18.11 4.63
C MET A 1 -3.27 17.95 5.15
N ILE A 2 -2.90 16.74 5.56
CA ILE A 2 -1.55 16.45 6.04
C ILE A 2 -0.60 16.51 4.83
N GLU A 3 0.53 17.20 5.00
CA GLU A 3 1.56 17.29 3.99
C GLU A 3 2.04 15.89 3.58
N ASN A 4 2.39 15.71 2.31
CA ASN A 4 2.85 14.45 1.72
C ASN A 4 1.85 13.29 1.67
N LEU A 5 0.74 13.34 2.40
CA LEU A 5 -0.30 12.30 2.41
C LEU A 5 -1.20 12.36 1.16
N THR A 6 -1.63 11.20 0.65
CA THR A 6 -2.61 11.12 -0.44
C THR A 6 -3.91 11.86 -0.10
N LYS A 7 -4.52 12.51 -1.11
CA LYS A 7 -5.72 13.34 -0.95
C LYS A 7 -7.00 12.55 -0.67
N ASN A 8 -6.98 11.26 -0.94
CA ASN A 8 -8.03 10.27 -0.68
C ASN A 8 -7.37 8.94 -0.31
N PHE A 9 -8.16 8.02 0.22
CA PHE A 9 -7.72 6.69 0.62
C PHE A 9 -8.29 5.58 -0.27
N GLY A 10 -8.59 5.90 -1.52
CA GLY A 10 -9.14 4.95 -2.49
C GLY A 10 -10.62 5.19 -2.81
N PHE A 11 -11.30 4.14 -3.27
CA PHE A 11 -12.60 4.26 -3.94
C PHE A 11 -13.34 2.92 -4.00
N VAL A 12 -14.66 2.98 -4.18
CA VAL A 12 -15.45 1.80 -4.55
C VAL A 12 -15.02 1.29 -5.91
N MET A 13 -14.98 -0.04 -6.05
CA MET A 13 -14.67 -0.72 -7.30
C MET A 13 -15.61 -1.91 -7.54
N GLY A 14 -15.73 -2.31 -8.80
CA GLY A 14 -16.55 -3.43 -9.25
C GLY A 14 -16.21 -3.76 -10.71
N ILE A 15 -17.22 -3.81 -11.58
CA ILE A 15 -17.00 -3.88 -13.04
C ILE A 15 -16.17 -2.68 -13.49
N GLU A 16 -16.52 -1.49 -12.99
CA GLU A 16 -15.68 -0.32 -13.12
C GLU A 16 -14.53 -0.39 -12.11
N PHE A 17 -13.32 -0.17 -12.59
CA PHE A 17 -12.14 -0.16 -11.73
C PHE A 17 -12.24 0.92 -10.65
N ARG A 18 -12.83 2.08 -10.97
CA ARG A 18 -12.92 3.23 -10.07
C ARG A 18 -14.25 3.95 -10.20
N GLU A 19 -15.04 3.91 -9.14
CA GLU A 19 -16.24 4.73 -9.00
C GLU A 19 -15.88 6.11 -8.44
N SER A 20 -15.93 7.15 -9.29
CA SER A 20 -15.46 8.49 -8.92
C SER A 20 -16.41 9.23 -7.98
N SER A 21 -17.69 8.84 -7.92
CA SER A 21 -18.65 9.42 -6.96
C SER A 21 -18.46 8.88 -5.53
N MET A 22 -17.75 7.77 -5.36
CA MET A 22 -17.53 7.11 -4.07
C MET A 22 -16.04 6.94 -3.74
N LEU A 23 -15.34 8.07 -3.64
CA LEU A 23 -13.99 8.12 -3.09
C LEU A 23 -14.01 8.03 -1.56
N ILE A 24 -12.97 7.46 -0.94
CA ILE A 24 -12.72 7.60 0.49
C ILE A 24 -12.03 8.95 0.70
N ALA A 25 -12.82 10.01 0.82
CA ALA A 25 -12.33 11.38 0.90
C ALA A 25 -13.19 12.24 1.83
N PRO A 26 -12.68 13.38 2.34
CA PRO A 26 -13.40 14.21 3.30
C PRO A 26 -14.75 14.76 2.83
N LYS A 27 -14.98 14.84 1.51
CA LYS A 27 -16.22 15.37 0.92
C LYS A 27 -17.28 14.28 0.66
N THR A 28 -16.95 13.01 0.89
CA THR A 28 -17.87 11.91 0.63
C THR A 28 -18.82 11.74 1.80
N GLN A 29 -20.13 11.87 1.53
CA GLN A 29 -21.19 11.72 2.53
C GLN A 29 -21.85 10.34 2.48
N ALA A 30 -21.59 9.56 1.44
CA ALA A 30 -22.10 8.20 1.32
C ALA A 30 -21.56 7.31 2.44
N SER A 31 -22.42 6.47 2.99
CA SER A 31 -22.01 5.45 3.95
C SER A 31 -21.53 4.20 3.22
N ALA A 32 -20.51 3.54 3.76
CA ALA A 32 -20.08 2.24 3.28
C ALA A 32 -21.15 1.18 3.59
N LEU A 33 -21.52 0.39 2.60
CA LEU A 33 -22.57 -0.62 2.71
C LEU A 33 -21.97 -2.03 2.64
N LYS A 34 -22.57 -2.96 3.40
CA LYS A 34 -22.21 -4.39 3.36
C LYS A 34 -22.14 -4.90 1.93
N GLY A 35 -21.06 -5.61 1.60
CA GLY A 35 -20.84 -6.20 0.27
C GLY A 35 -20.21 -5.26 -0.75
N GLN A 36 -20.09 -3.94 -0.46
CA GLN A 36 -19.28 -3.06 -1.30
C GLN A 36 -17.81 -3.47 -1.24
N VAL A 37 -17.15 -3.36 -2.40
CA VAL A 37 -15.72 -3.61 -2.54
C VAL A 37 -15.01 -2.29 -2.77
N TYR A 38 -13.94 -2.06 -2.03
CA TYR A 38 -13.11 -0.88 -2.16
C TYR A 38 -11.70 -1.28 -2.57
N ASN A 39 -11.12 -0.49 -3.47
CA ASN A 39 -9.68 -0.32 -3.48
C ASN A 39 -9.35 0.62 -2.33
N LEU A 40 -8.79 0.09 -1.24
CA LEU A 40 -8.32 0.87 -0.10
C LEU A 40 -6.83 1.11 -0.28
N ASN A 41 -6.40 2.36 -0.32
CA ASN A 41 -5.00 2.69 -0.51
C ASN A 41 -4.57 3.90 0.32
N VAL A 42 -3.29 3.94 0.67
CA VAL A 42 -2.69 5.05 1.42
C VAL A 42 -1.29 5.29 0.88
N GLY A 43 -0.93 6.56 0.71
CA GLY A 43 0.39 6.93 0.24
C GLY A 43 0.98 8.15 0.92
N LEU A 44 2.31 8.17 0.91
CA LEU A 44 3.13 9.32 1.20
C LEU A 44 3.97 9.63 -0.05
N SER A 45 4.04 10.89 -0.45
CA SER A 45 4.82 11.34 -1.62
C SER A 45 5.68 12.53 -1.24
N GLY A 46 6.83 12.71 -1.92
CA GLY A 46 7.69 13.88 -1.65
C GLY A 46 8.53 13.74 -0.39
N LEU A 47 8.77 12.51 0.08
CA LEU A 47 9.63 12.25 1.23
C LEU A 47 11.10 12.44 0.84
N THR A 48 11.89 13.07 1.71
CA THR A 48 13.32 13.28 1.48
C THR A 48 14.14 12.12 2.04
N ASN A 49 15.05 11.59 1.23
CA ASN A 49 16.11 10.69 1.67
C ASN A 49 17.41 11.49 1.80
N ALA A 50 17.83 11.78 3.03
CA ALA A 50 19.04 12.55 3.31
C ALA A 50 20.32 11.83 2.87
N ASP A 51 20.31 10.49 2.92
CA ASP A 51 21.49 9.64 2.71
C ASP A 51 21.75 9.32 1.23
N ALA A 52 20.78 9.57 0.35
CA ALA A 52 20.95 9.35 -1.08
C ALA A 52 22.08 10.22 -1.64
N LYS A 53 23.02 9.62 -2.38
CA LYS A 53 24.09 10.35 -3.08
C LYS A 53 23.61 10.87 -4.43
N GLU A 54 22.90 10.02 -5.16
CA GLU A 54 22.34 10.31 -6.48
C GLU A 54 21.01 11.07 -6.39
N LYS A 55 20.75 11.90 -7.41
CA LYS A 55 19.55 12.75 -7.49
C LYS A 55 18.26 11.93 -7.47
N GLU A 56 18.27 10.78 -8.13
CA GLU A 56 17.14 9.85 -8.27
C GLU A 56 16.68 9.30 -6.92
N GLY A 57 17.59 9.17 -5.95
CA GLY A 57 17.29 8.66 -4.62
C GLY A 57 16.86 9.72 -3.62
N LYS A 58 17.02 11.02 -3.92
CA LYS A 58 16.79 12.12 -2.97
C LYS A 58 15.33 12.27 -2.55
N THR A 59 14.40 11.94 -3.44
CA THR A 59 12.96 12.01 -3.18
C THR A 59 12.35 10.65 -3.41
N TYR A 60 11.55 10.18 -2.46
CA TYR A 60 10.84 8.92 -2.57
C TYR A 60 9.38 9.05 -2.14
N ALA A 61 8.65 7.96 -2.36
CA ALA A 61 7.25 7.80 -1.98
C ALA A 61 7.05 6.40 -1.40
N LEU A 62 6.02 6.27 -0.57
CA LEU A 62 5.54 5.00 -0.04
C LEU A 62 4.07 4.87 -0.44
N PHE A 63 3.67 3.69 -0.93
CA PHE A 63 2.29 3.43 -1.28
C PHE A 63 1.91 1.99 -0.94
N ILE A 64 0.76 1.82 -0.33
CA ILE A 64 0.21 0.52 0.01
C ILE A 64 -1.27 0.49 -0.36
N GLY A 65 -1.75 -0.66 -0.81
CA GLY A 65 -3.16 -0.85 -1.12
C GLY A 65 -3.62 -2.30 -0.98
N ASP A 66 -4.93 -2.44 -0.83
CA ASP A 66 -5.67 -3.69 -0.73
C ASP A 66 -7.03 -3.57 -1.43
N THR A 67 -7.51 -4.69 -1.96
CA THR A 67 -8.94 -4.86 -2.21
C THR A 67 -9.60 -5.33 -0.93
N VAL A 68 -10.60 -4.60 -0.44
CA VAL A 68 -11.34 -4.94 0.79
C VAL A 68 -12.84 -5.03 0.51
N VAL A 69 -13.52 -5.94 1.20
CA VAL A 69 -14.99 -6.04 1.16
C VAL A 69 -15.58 -5.63 2.52
N VAL A 70 -16.59 -4.77 2.48
CA VAL A 70 -17.25 -4.24 3.68
C VAL A 70 -18.14 -5.32 4.31
N ASN A 71 -17.95 -5.55 5.59
CA ASN A 71 -18.77 -6.44 6.41
C ASN A 71 -19.80 -5.63 7.21
N GLU A 72 -20.79 -6.34 7.77
CA GLU A 72 -21.79 -5.76 8.68
C GLU A 72 -21.38 -6.03 10.12
N GLY A 73 -21.27 -4.99 10.94
CA GLY A 73 -20.90 -5.10 12.36
C GLY A 73 -19.47 -5.58 12.64
N ALA A 74 -18.62 -5.68 11.62
CA ALA A 74 -17.23 -6.15 11.73
C ALA A 74 -16.30 -5.35 10.80
N PRO A 75 -14.97 -5.35 11.04
CA PRO A 75 -14.01 -4.76 10.11
C PRO A 75 -14.10 -5.37 8.71
N ALA A 76 -13.73 -4.60 7.69
CA ALA A 76 -13.69 -5.08 6.31
C ALA A 76 -12.72 -6.26 6.14
N SER A 77 -13.08 -7.23 5.29
CA SER A 77 -12.21 -8.36 4.96
C SER A 77 -11.25 -7.98 3.84
N VAL A 78 -9.97 -8.31 4.01
CA VAL A 78 -8.94 -8.11 2.98
C VAL A 78 -8.96 -9.27 1.99
N LEU A 79 -9.15 -8.97 0.71
CA LEU A 79 -9.20 -9.96 -0.37
C LEU A 79 -7.81 -10.19 -0.99
N THR A 80 -6.93 -9.20 -0.96
CA THR A 80 -5.58 -9.30 -1.54
C THR A 80 -4.62 -9.98 -0.56
N GLN A 81 -4.31 -11.25 -0.79
CA GLN A 81 -3.38 -12.01 0.05
C GLN A 81 -1.94 -11.76 -0.39
N SER A 82 -1.27 -10.77 0.20
CA SER A 82 0.15 -10.51 -0.03
C SER A 82 0.91 -10.18 1.26
N ARG A 83 2.18 -10.56 1.31
CA ARG A 83 3.06 -10.25 2.46
C ARG A 83 3.64 -8.84 2.28
N LYS A 84 3.36 -7.95 3.23
CA LYS A 84 3.72 -6.52 3.14
C LYS A 84 4.66 -6.04 4.24
N LYS A 85 5.10 -6.94 5.13
CA LYS A 85 6.10 -6.61 6.15
C LYS A 85 7.43 -6.32 5.47
N MET A 86 8.24 -5.44 6.06
CA MET A 86 9.53 -5.03 5.48
C MET A 86 10.41 -6.23 5.09
N LYS A 87 10.48 -7.27 5.92
CA LYS A 87 11.22 -8.51 5.62
C LYS A 87 10.79 -9.26 4.35
N ASN A 88 9.61 -8.93 3.79
CA ASN A 88 9.07 -9.56 2.60
C ASN A 88 9.18 -8.69 1.35
N ILE A 89 9.39 -7.38 1.51
CA ILE A 89 9.40 -6.41 0.39
C ILE A 89 10.72 -5.62 0.29
N GLY A 90 11.54 -5.63 1.35
CA GLY A 90 12.84 -5.00 1.37
C GLY A 90 13.85 -5.86 0.62
N ILE A 91 14.58 -5.24 -0.30
CA ILE A 91 15.68 -5.85 -1.04
C ILE A 91 16.97 -5.33 -0.41
N PHE A 92 17.76 -6.26 0.12
CA PHE A 92 19.06 -5.95 0.71
C PHE A 92 20.12 -6.57 -0.19
N LEU A 93 20.91 -5.72 -0.84
CA LEU A 93 22.06 -6.17 -1.61
C LEU A 93 23.17 -6.50 -0.62
N LYS A 94 23.74 -7.70 -0.70
CA LYS A 94 25.01 -7.99 -0.05
C LYS A 94 26.08 -7.21 -0.81
N ASP A 95 26.79 -6.31 -0.13
CA ASP A 95 28.02 -5.75 -0.71
C ASP A 95 28.96 -6.92 -1.01
N GLY A 96 29.55 -6.93 -2.20
CA GLY A 96 30.22 -8.10 -2.79
C GLY A 96 31.52 -8.53 -2.11
N GLU A 97 31.45 -8.93 -0.84
CA GLU A 97 32.40 -9.83 -0.21
C GLU A 97 31.67 -11.15 0.06
N GLU A 98 32.22 -12.22 -0.53
CA GLU A 98 31.79 -13.60 -0.43
C GLU A 98 31.61 -14.02 1.03
N ASP A 99 30.54 -14.78 1.30
CA ASP A 99 30.68 -15.97 2.13
C ASP A 99 29.78 -17.05 1.52
N GLU A 100 30.48 -18.06 1.01
CA GLU A 100 30.00 -19.40 0.68
C GLU A 100 29.26 -20.01 1.90
N ASP A 101 28.43 -21.01 1.60
CA ASP A 101 27.76 -21.92 2.54
C ASP A 101 26.51 -21.38 3.28
N GLU A 102 25.34 -21.67 2.70
CA GLU A 102 24.37 -22.56 3.35
C GLU A 102 23.29 -22.96 2.32
N GLU A 103 23.61 -23.96 1.50
CA GLU A 103 22.62 -24.99 1.23
C GLU A 103 22.31 -25.68 2.57
N GLU A 104 21.11 -25.54 3.12
CA GLU A 104 20.35 -26.69 3.61
C GLU A 104 18.89 -26.33 3.97
N LYS A 105 18.00 -26.97 3.20
CA LYS A 105 16.77 -27.67 3.61
C LYS A 105 15.46 -26.88 3.75
N GLU A 106 14.64 -27.10 2.71
CA GLU A 106 13.22 -27.39 2.81
C GLU A 106 12.84 -28.12 4.11
N LYS A 107 11.86 -27.57 4.84
CA LYS A 107 10.70 -28.29 5.39
C LYS A 107 9.50 -27.34 5.49
#